data_AF-A0A3M2EHZ0-F1
#
_entry.id   AF-A0A3M2EHZ0-F1
#
_cell.length_a   1.000
_cell.length_b   1.000
_cell.length_c   1.000
_cell.angle_alpha   90.00
_cell.angle_beta   90.00
_cell.angle_gamma   90.00
#
_symmetry.space_group_name_H-M   'P 1'
#
loop_
_entity.id
_entity.type
_entity.pdbx_description
1 polymer ?
#
loop_
_entity_poly.entity_id
_entity_poly.type
_entity_poly.pdbx_seq_one_letter_code
_entity_poly.pdbx_strand_id
1 'polypeptide(L)'
;MGLSITVEALPQLDALTARFPDEALALAAGGGEDYALLCTAPPALDRALRALGGVRIGEVTEGRGVTLLRHGRPLPPPSSCGFDHFA
;
A
#
# COMPACT_ATOMS: atom_id res chain seq x y z
N MET A 1 15.36 -5.27 -6.40
CA MET A 1 13.90 -5.41 -6.48
C MET A 1 13.27 -4.15 -5.90
N GLY A 2 12.41 -3.50 -6.68
CA GLY A 2 11.58 -2.38 -6.23
C GLY A 2 10.11 -2.81 -6.12
N LEU A 3 9.27 -1.91 -5.60
CA LEU A 3 7.82 -2.07 -5.52
C LEU A 3 7.15 -0.78 -6.01
N SER A 4 6.12 -0.91 -6.85
CA SER A 4 5.18 0.16 -7.15
C SER A 4 3.83 -0.17 -6.52
N ILE A 5 3.26 0.78 -5.77
CA ILE A 5 1.98 0.60 -5.07
C ILE A 5 1.00 1.64 -5.58
N THR A 6 -0.18 1.20 -6.04
CA THR A 6 -1.28 2.06 -6.46
C THR A 6 -2.09 2.47 -5.23
N VAL A 7 -2.13 3.78 -4.96
CA VAL A 7 -2.78 4.34 -3.77
C VAL A 7 -4.26 4.02 -3.76
N GLU A 8 -4.95 4.14 -4.91
CA GLU A 8 -6.38 3.88 -5.02
C GLU A 8 -6.76 2.41 -4.79
N ALA A 9 -5.78 1.50 -4.78
CA ALA A 9 -5.99 0.09 -4.50
C ALA A 9 -5.78 -0.26 -3.02
N LEU A 10 -5.30 0.66 -2.19
CA LEU A 10 -5.05 0.40 -0.77
C LEU A 10 -6.37 0.07 -0.04
N PRO A 11 -6.42 -1.05 0.71
CA PRO A 11 -7.57 -1.37 1.54
C PRO A 11 -7.88 -0.22 2.50
N GLN A 12 -9.17 -0.02 2.77
CA GLN A 12 -9.69 0.98 3.74
C GLN A 12 -9.43 2.46 3.40
N LEU A 13 -8.73 2.79 2.30
CA LEU A 13 -8.43 4.18 1.96
C LEU A 13 -9.68 5.06 1.84
N ASP A 14 -10.78 4.55 1.27
CA ASP A 14 -12.03 5.30 1.14
C ASP A 14 -12.64 5.63 2.51
N ALA A 15 -12.66 4.65 3.42
CA ALA A 15 -13.19 4.83 4.77
C ALA A 15 -12.33 5.81 5.58
N LEU A 16 -11.01 5.71 5.47
CA LEU A 16 -10.07 6.65 6.07
C LEU A 16 -10.22 8.05 5.47
N THR A 17 -10.38 8.17 4.15
CA THR A 17 -10.56 9.47 3.47
C THR A 17 -11.85 10.14 3.90
N ALA A 18 -12.94 9.39 4.07
CA ALA A 18 -14.20 9.92 4.55
C ALA A 18 -14.12 10.48 5.99
N ARG A 19 -13.24 9.91 6.83
CA ARG A 19 -13.12 10.27 8.25
C ARG A 19 -11.97 11.23 8.58
N PHE A 20 -10.87 11.10 7.85
CA PHE A 20 -9.57 11.74 8.04
C PHE A 20 -8.97 12.14 6.67
N PRO A 21 -9.61 13.06 5.92
CA PRO A 21 -9.28 13.34 4.53
C PRO A 21 -7.81 13.75 4.32
N ASP A 22 -7.22 14.46 5.28
CA ASP A 22 -5.85 14.97 5.20
C ASP A 22 -4.79 13.93 5.64
N GLU A 23 -5.20 12.90 6.39
CA GLU A 23 -4.30 11.91 7.02
C GLU A 23 -4.47 10.51 6.43
N ALA A 24 -5.49 10.28 5.62
CA ALA A 24 -5.90 8.94 5.16
C ALA A 24 -4.76 8.14 4.53
N LEU A 25 -3.93 8.77 3.69
CA LEU A 25 -2.78 8.11 3.08
C LEU A 25 -1.68 7.81 4.11
N ALA A 26 -1.42 8.72 5.05
CA ALA A 26 -0.43 8.50 6.11
C ALA A 26 -0.86 7.36 7.04
N LEU A 27 -2.14 7.27 7.37
CA LEU A 27 -2.69 6.17 8.16
C LEU A 27 -2.60 4.83 7.39
N ALA A 28 -3.02 4.80 6.12
CA ALA A 28 -3.04 3.57 5.33
C ALA A 28 -1.65 3.03 4.96
N ALA A 29 -0.65 3.91 4.77
CA ALA A 29 0.67 3.53 4.25
C ALA A 29 1.82 3.69 5.25
N GLY A 30 1.65 4.51 6.28
CA GLY A 30 2.67 4.82 7.29
C GLY A 30 2.25 4.48 8.72
N GLY A 31 1.02 3.99 8.92
CA GLY A 31 0.52 3.50 10.19
C GLY A 31 1.12 2.14 10.56
N GLY A 32 0.34 1.34 11.27
CA GLY A 32 0.73 0.02 11.74
C GLY A 32 -0.40 -0.68 12.48
N GLU A 33 -0.09 -1.81 13.11
CA GLU A 33 -1.03 -2.58 13.94
C GLU A 33 -2.25 -3.17 13.21
N ASP A 34 -2.26 -3.16 11.89
CA ASP A 34 -3.33 -3.82 11.10
C ASP A 34 -3.26 -5.35 11.15
N TYR A 35 -2.08 -5.92 11.49
CA TYR A 35 -1.77 -7.35 11.46
C TYR A 35 -2.16 -8.04 10.14
N ALA A 36 -2.21 -7.28 9.05
CA ALA A 36 -2.52 -7.78 7.71
C ALA A 36 -1.31 -8.49 7.09
N LEU A 37 -1.58 -9.45 6.19
CA LEU A 37 -0.55 -10.08 5.38
C LEU A 37 -0.22 -9.21 4.16
N LEU A 38 1.07 -8.94 3.94
CA LEU A 38 1.59 -8.33 2.72
C LEU A 38 2.52 -9.32 2.03
N CYS A 39 2.21 -9.67 0.79
CA CYS A 39 2.98 -10.64 0.02
C CYS A 39 3.06 -10.26 -1.47
N THR A 40 3.97 -10.91 -2.19
CA THR A 40 4.07 -10.83 -3.65
C THR A 40 3.72 -12.20 -4.24
N ALA A 41 3.14 -12.21 -5.44
CA ALA A 41 2.76 -13.44 -6.13
C ALA A 41 2.79 -13.26 -7.66
N PRO A 42 3.04 -14.33 -8.43
CA PRO A 42 2.96 -14.29 -9.88
C PRO A 42 1.50 -14.06 -10.35
N PRO A 43 1.28 -13.44 -11.52
CA PRO A 43 -0.06 -13.15 -12.04
C PRO A 43 -1.00 -14.35 -12.13
N ALA A 44 -0.46 -15.56 -12.33
CA ALA A 44 -1.22 -16.80 -12.38
C ALA A 44 -2.02 -17.10 -11.10
N LEU A 45 -1.62 -16.53 -9.96
CA LEU A 45 -2.29 -16.72 -8.66
C LEU A 45 -3.31 -15.61 -8.33
N ASP A 46 -3.44 -14.55 -9.13
CA ASP A 46 -4.29 -13.38 -8.82
C ASP A 46 -5.74 -13.80 -8.52
N ARG A 47 -6.32 -14.67 -9.35
CA ARG A 47 -7.69 -15.16 -9.14
C ARG A 47 -7.85 -15.92 -7.81
N ALA A 48 -6.87 -16.77 -7.47
CA ALA A 48 -6.93 -17.56 -6.23
C ALA A 48 -6.78 -16.67 -5.00
N LEU A 49 -5.87 -15.70 -5.03
CA LEU A 49 -5.66 -14.74 -3.94
C LEU A 49 -6.88 -13.84 -3.75
N ARG A 50 -7.50 -13.35 -4.82
CA ARG A 50 -8.75 -12.59 -4.75
C ARG A 50 -9.88 -13.40 -4.12
N ALA A 51 -9.97 -14.70 -4.43
CA ALA A 51 -10.97 -15.58 -3.82
C ALA A 51 -10.76 -15.76 -2.29
N LEU A 52 -9.53 -15.57 -1.80
CA LEU A 52 -9.19 -15.55 -0.37
C LEU A 52 -9.33 -14.16 0.27
N GLY A 53 -9.85 -13.17 -0.44
CA GLY A 53 -9.98 -11.79 0.03
C GLY A 53 -8.73 -10.93 -0.16
N GLY A 54 -7.71 -11.43 -0.87
CA GLY A 54 -6.52 -10.67 -1.22
C GLY A 54 -6.82 -9.52 -2.18
N VAL A 55 -6.16 -8.39 -1.96
CA VAL A 55 -6.26 -7.20 -2.81
C VAL A 55 -4.91 -6.96 -3.46
N ARG A 56 -4.86 -6.94 -4.80
CA ARG A 56 -3.65 -6.55 -5.52
C ARG A 56 -3.49 -5.03 -5.45
N ILE A 57 -2.50 -4.57 -4.70
CA ILE A 57 -2.23 -3.14 -4.50
C ILE A 57 -1.08 -2.59 -5.35
N GLY A 58 -0.40 -3.44 -6.12
CA GLY A 58 0.82 -3.05 -6.80
C GLY A 58 1.52 -4.19 -7.50
N GLU A 59 2.79 -3.96 -7.81
CA GLU A 59 3.65 -4.90 -8.51
C GLU A 59 5.12 -4.78 -8.09
N VAL A 60 5.86 -5.87 -8.33
CA VAL A 60 7.30 -5.92 -8.17
C VAL A 60 7.96 -5.35 -9.41
N THR A 61 8.89 -4.42 -9.24
CA THR A 61 9.58 -3.73 -10.33
C THR A 61 11.08 -3.97 -10.30
N GLU A 62 11.75 -3.72 -11.43
CA GLU A 62 13.20 -3.58 -11.46
C GLU A 62 13.64 -2.33 -10.66
N GLY A 63 14.84 -2.37 -10.08
CA GLY A 63 15.35 -1.28 -9.24
C GLY A 63 15.27 -1.56 -7.74
N ARG A 64 15.12 -0.52 -6.92
CA ARG A 64 15.11 -0.57 -5.45
C ARG A 64 14.12 0.44 -4.86
N GLY A 65 13.64 0.16 -3.66
CA GLY A 65 12.74 1.04 -2.92
C GLY A 65 11.26 0.82 -3.24
N VAL A 66 10.42 1.65 -2.63
CA VAL A 66 8.96 1.62 -2.79
C VAL A 66 8.53 2.95 -3.38
N THR A 67 7.70 2.91 -4.42
CA THR A 67 7.09 4.09 -5.04
C THR A 67 5.58 4.02 -4.91
N LEU A 68 4.99 5.04 -4.30
CA LEU A 68 3.54 5.22 -4.29
C LEU A 68 3.11 5.91 -5.57
N LEU A 69 2.07 5.39 -6.22
CA LEU A 69 1.47 5.93 -7.43
C LEU A 69 0.04 6.37 -7.14
N ARG A 70 -0.29 7.63 -7.45
CA ARG A 70 -1.66 8.14 -7.43
C ARG A 70 -2.05 8.50 -8.85
N HIS A 71 -3.10 7.87 -9.36
CA HIS A 71 -3.53 7.94 -10.76
C HIS A 71 -2.37 7.71 -11.75
N GLY A 72 -1.50 6.74 -11.43
CA GLY A 72 -0.33 6.39 -12.24
C GLY A 72 0.86 7.35 -12.12
N ARG A 73 0.79 8.39 -11.29
CA ARG A 73 1.88 9.36 -11.08
C ARG A 73 2.57 9.13 -9.74
N PRO A 74 3.92 9.19 -9.68
CA PRO A 74 4.64 9.02 -8.43
C PRO A 74 4.30 10.12 -7.43
N LEU A 75 4.14 9.73 -6.18
CA LEU A 75 4.03 10.63 -5.04
C LEU A 75 5.35 10.67 -4.26
N PRO A 76 5.64 11.80 -3.57
CA PRO A 76 6.63 11.77 -2.51
C PRO A 76 6.20 10.77 -1.41
N PRO A 77 7.16 10.23 -0.65
CA PRO A 77 6.84 9.38 0.50
C PRO A 77 5.98 10.16 1.51
N PRO A 78 5.08 9.46 2.24
CA PRO A 78 4.29 10.07 3.30
C PRO A 78 5.18 10.63 4.41
N SER A 79 4.62 11.55 5.21
CA SER A 79 5.33 12.21 6.31
C SER A 79 5.69 11.27 7.47
N SER A 80 4.98 10.14 7.62
CA SER A 80 5.33 9.03 8.51
C SER A 80 5.67 7.78 7.71
N CYS A 81 6.74 7.09 8.11
CA CYS A 81 7.26 5.90 7.42
C CYS A 81 7.40 4.71 8.39
N GLY A 82 6.30 4.31 9.00
CA GLY A 82 6.27 3.19 9.95
C GLY A 82 6.69 3.58 11.37
N PHE A 83 6.53 2.63 12.28
CA PHE A 83 6.85 2.78 13.69
C PHE A 83 8.32 2.47 13.98
N ASP A 84 8.97 3.34 14.75
CA ASP A 84 10.30 3.13 15.32
C ASP A 84 10.19 3.25 16.85
N HIS A 85 10.75 2.28 17.57
CA HIS A 85 10.68 2.23 19.03
C HIS A 85 11.50 3.35 19.72
N PHE A 86 12.45 3.96 19.01
CA PHE A 86 13.42 4.89 19.59
C PHE A 86 13.54 6.24 18.85
N ALA A 87 12.63 6.51 17.90
CA ALA A 87 12.60 7.77 17.16
C ALA A 87 12.12 8.96 18.01
#